data_AF-A0A7C7SSI7-F1
#
_entry.id   AF-A0A7C7SSI7-F1
#
_cell.length_a   1.000
_cell.length_b   1.000
_cell.length_c   1.000
_cell.angle_alpha   90.00
_cell.angle_beta   90.00
_cell.angle_gamma   90.00
#
_symmetry.space_group_name_H-M   'P 1'
#
loop_
_entity.id
_entity.type
_entity.pdbx_description
1 polymer ?
#
loop_
_entity_poly.entity_id
_entity_poly.type
_entity_poly.pdbx_seq_one_letter_code
_entity_poly.pdbx_strand_id
1 'polypeptide(L)'
;MPTPFNEKAQSWKEKIIDGDKIWQQVKHILQTRNLELPETARRPDVRLILDNVSGTDKMFRNPGDHSNKAEMIPGTGDKTAAMVMVKGDTLTEQFNNAKELDARYGLSENGLSDTFVQALMSGEALDLVDEAYGPAPFDGQASKLVDVAWEDADGNVTDINPVHGEACAYGARAPANEKAFRTEFVIYVQGTKTTPEKIENEGMVIAVSEDWQTGAESTRPIVPSVAEGFYGQGYDDMPVVEVHPDGYVTSIDLGNGTVIDLNAPEGFKGDKFGLGS
;
A
#
# COMPACT_ATOMS: atom_id res chain seq x y z
N MET A 1 6.79 -44.02 16.78
CA MET A 1 5.65 -43.39 16.11
C MET A 1 5.65 -41.92 16.48
N PRO A 2 6.05 -41.00 15.58
CA PRO A 2 5.98 -39.58 15.88
C PRO A 2 4.53 -39.10 15.70
N THR A 3 4.08 -38.32 16.67
CA THR A 3 2.78 -37.67 16.74
C THR A 3 2.57 -36.75 15.52
N PRO A 4 1.35 -36.67 14.97
CA PRO A 4 1.05 -35.73 13.89
C PRO A 4 1.29 -34.30 14.38
N PHE A 5 1.60 -33.42 13.42
CA PHE A 5 1.58 -31.97 13.58
C PHE A 5 0.47 -31.54 14.54
N ASN A 6 0.84 -30.76 15.56
CA ASN A 6 -0.08 -30.23 16.55
C ASN A 6 -1.24 -29.52 15.84
N GLU A 7 -2.43 -30.11 15.84
CA GLU A 7 -3.68 -29.62 15.23
C GLU A 7 -4.22 -28.31 15.85
N LYS A 8 -3.39 -27.56 16.58
CA LYS A 8 -3.66 -26.19 17.04
C LYS A 8 -2.69 -25.15 16.49
N ALA A 9 -1.97 -25.46 15.41
CA ALA A 9 -1.30 -24.44 14.63
C ALA A 9 -2.37 -23.68 13.83
N GLN A 10 -2.88 -22.57 14.38
CA GLN A 10 -3.59 -21.57 13.58
C GLN A 10 -2.74 -21.25 12.36
N SER A 11 -3.33 -21.37 11.18
CA SER A 11 -2.79 -20.81 9.94
C SER A 11 -2.41 -19.35 10.19
N TRP A 12 -1.31 -18.89 9.61
CA TRP A 12 -0.99 -17.47 9.49
C TRP A 12 -2.15 -16.68 8.88
N LYS A 13 -2.97 -17.31 8.02
CA LYS A 13 -4.21 -16.74 7.49
C LYS A 13 -5.25 -16.36 8.57
N GLU A 14 -5.19 -16.97 9.77
CA GLU A 14 -6.03 -16.65 10.92
C GLU A 14 -5.29 -15.91 12.05
N LYS A 15 -3.96 -15.77 11.97
CA LYS A 15 -3.18 -15.00 12.94
C LYS A 15 -3.26 -13.51 12.61
N ILE A 16 -4.33 -12.88 13.08
CA ILE A 16 -4.41 -11.42 13.13
C ILE A 16 -3.39 -10.93 14.17
N ILE A 17 -2.30 -10.35 13.69
CA ILE A 17 -1.33 -9.67 14.54
C ILE A 17 -1.79 -8.24 14.73
N ASP A 18 -2.19 -7.94 15.96
CA ASP A 18 -2.72 -6.64 16.35
C ASP A 18 -1.58 -5.59 16.40
N GLY A 19 -1.67 -4.60 15.50
CA GLY A 19 -0.70 -3.50 15.40
C GLY A 19 -0.57 -2.70 16.70
N ASP A 20 -1.65 -2.54 17.47
CA ASP A 20 -1.61 -1.82 18.74
C ASP A 20 -0.74 -2.56 19.76
N LYS A 21 -0.80 -3.90 19.78
CA LYS A 21 0.04 -4.71 20.67
C LYS A 21 1.51 -4.67 20.28
N ILE A 22 1.83 -4.59 18.98
CA ILE A 22 3.21 -4.37 18.53
C ILE A 22 3.67 -3.00 19.01
N TRP A 23 2.86 -1.95 18.79
CA TRP A 23 3.20 -0.60 19.20
C TRP A 23 3.42 -0.48 20.71
N GLN A 24 2.57 -1.07 21.56
CA GLN A 24 2.78 -1.02 23.02
C GLN A 24 4.11 -1.63 23.44
N GLN A 25 4.55 -2.72 22.80
CA GLN A 25 5.85 -3.33 23.06
C GLN A 25 7.00 -2.42 22.64
N VAL A 26 6.95 -1.88 21.41
CA VAL A 26 7.95 -0.92 20.89
C VAL A 26 8.04 0.29 21.81
N LYS A 27 6.90 0.90 22.15
CA LYS A 27 6.80 2.05 23.05
C LYS A 27 7.41 1.75 24.42
N HIS A 28 7.10 0.60 25.02
CA HIS A 28 7.66 0.21 26.32
C HIS A 28 9.20 0.08 26.27
N ILE A 29 9.74 -0.54 25.23
CA ILE A 29 11.19 -0.69 25.04
C ILE A 29 11.88 0.67 24.87
N LEU A 30 11.30 1.57 24.06
CA LEU A 30 11.82 2.92 23.86
C LEU A 30 11.82 3.71 25.17
N GLN A 31 10.69 3.68 25.91
CA GLN A 31 10.55 4.37 27.20
C GLN A 31 11.53 3.87 28.26
N THR A 32 11.71 2.55 28.39
CA THR A 32 12.67 1.98 29.35
C THR A 32 14.13 2.34 29.05
N ARG A 33 14.42 2.71 27.80
CA ARG A 33 15.73 3.16 27.34
C ARG A 33 15.86 4.68 27.22
N ASN A 34 14.83 5.44 27.60
CA ASN A 34 14.77 6.89 27.46
C ASN A 34 15.01 7.34 26.00
N LEU A 35 14.38 6.64 25.05
CA LEU A 35 14.42 6.92 23.62
C LEU A 35 13.01 7.26 23.11
N GLU A 36 12.96 7.96 21.97
CA GLU A 36 11.72 8.22 21.25
C GLU A 36 11.78 7.64 19.83
N LEU A 37 10.62 7.27 19.29
CA LEU A 37 10.52 6.91 17.88
C LEU A 37 10.68 8.19 17.05
N PRO A 38 11.61 8.23 16.08
CA PRO A 38 11.74 9.37 15.18
C PRO A 38 10.46 9.53 14.36
N GLU A 39 10.22 10.75 13.91
CA GLU A 39 9.14 11.03 12.97
C GLU A 39 9.65 10.83 11.53
N THR A 40 8.76 10.33 10.69
CA THR A 40 8.99 10.09 9.27
C THR A 40 8.05 10.99 8.48
N ALA A 41 8.56 11.70 7.48
CA ALA A 41 7.72 12.52 6.61
C ALA A 41 6.76 11.63 5.80
N ARG A 42 5.45 11.89 5.93
CA ARG A 42 4.43 11.34 5.05
C ARG A 42 4.38 12.18 3.77
N ARG A 43 4.25 11.50 2.62
CA ARG A 43 4.05 12.15 1.33
C ARG A 43 2.95 13.22 1.46
N PRO A 44 3.18 14.45 0.98
CA PRO A 44 2.15 15.45 0.82
C PRO A 44 0.93 14.93 0.06
N ASP A 45 -0.16 15.65 0.20
CA ASP A 45 -1.34 15.49 -0.62
C ASP A 45 -1.71 16.84 -1.23
N VAL A 46 -2.14 16.82 -2.49
CA VAL A 46 -2.67 18.01 -3.16
C VAL A 46 -4.13 18.21 -2.77
N ARG A 47 -4.46 19.45 -2.42
CA ARG A 47 -5.84 19.87 -2.13
C ARG A 47 -6.26 20.92 -3.12
N LEU A 48 -7.54 20.91 -3.44
CA LEU A 48 -8.26 22.01 -4.08
C LEU A 48 -9.22 22.60 -3.03
N ILE A 49 -9.11 23.89 -2.77
CA ILE A 49 -9.87 24.63 -1.78
C ILE A 49 -10.78 25.59 -2.55
N LEU A 50 -12.08 25.49 -2.35
CA LEU A 50 -13.08 26.25 -3.10
C LEU A 50 -13.94 27.06 -2.15
N ASP A 51 -13.92 28.38 -2.31
CA ASP A 51 -14.77 29.28 -1.54
C ASP A 51 -16.19 29.34 -2.11
N ASN A 52 -17.20 29.41 -1.25
CA ASN A 52 -18.58 29.64 -1.66
C ASN A 52 -18.89 31.13 -1.71
N VAL A 53 -18.50 31.74 -2.82
CA VAL A 53 -18.69 33.18 -3.06
C VAL A 53 -20.11 33.55 -3.51
N SER A 54 -21.02 32.57 -3.64
CA SER A 54 -22.33 32.81 -4.26
C SER A 54 -23.35 33.49 -3.34
N GLY A 55 -23.05 33.62 -2.04
CA GLY A 55 -23.99 34.17 -1.05
C GLY A 55 -25.13 33.23 -0.64
N THR A 56 -25.16 32.00 -1.16
CA THR A 56 -26.19 30.99 -0.89
C THR A 56 -25.55 29.65 -0.51
N ASP A 57 -26.16 28.91 0.41
CA ASP A 57 -25.62 27.63 0.85
C ASP A 57 -25.58 26.61 -0.29
N LYS A 58 -24.47 25.86 -0.39
CA LYS A 58 -24.30 24.74 -1.31
C LYS A 58 -24.36 23.42 -0.55
N MET A 59 -24.97 22.41 -1.16
CA MET A 59 -25.07 21.08 -0.58
C MET A 59 -24.64 20.01 -1.58
N PHE A 60 -23.83 19.06 -1.11
CA PHE A 60 -23.42 17.88 -1.86
C PHE A 60 -23.17 16.72 -0.88
N ARG A 61 -22.90 15.52 -1.40
CA ARG A 61 -22.45 14.39 -0.57
C ARG A 61 -20.96 14.20 -0.77
N ASN A 62 -20.22 13.88 0.29
CA ASN A 62 -18.82 13.48 0.13
C ASN A 62 -18.77 12.24 -0.79
N PRO A 63 -18.03 12.29 -1.91
CA PRO A 63 -17.94 11.16 -2.83
C PRO A 63 -17.05 10.00 -2.33
N GLY A 64 -16.26 10.18 -1.28
CA GLY A 64 -15.38 9.11 -0.79
C GLY A 64 -16.10 8.00 -0.05
N ASP A 65 -15.54 6.80 -0.13
CA ASP A 65 -16.09 5.56 0.43
C ASP A 65 -16.18 5.54 1.97
N HIS A 66 -15.55 6.51 2.63
CA HIS A 66 -15.46 6.58 4.09
C HIS A 66 -16.63 7.32 4.75
N SER A 67 -17.47 8.05 4.00
CA SER A 67 -18.61 8.79 4.58
C SER A 67 -19.67 9.21 3.55
N ASN A 68 -20.90 8.72 3.68
CA ASN A 68 -22.05 9.15 2.87
C ASN A 68 -22.72 10.44 3.37
N LYS A 69 -22.02 11.23 4.18
CA LYS A 69 -22.57 12.42 4.84
C LYS A 69 -22.84 13.53 3.82
N ALA A 70 -23.98 14.20 4.00
CA ALA A 70 -24.27 15.44 3.29
C ALA A 70 -23.45 16.58 3.89
N GLU A 71 -22.75 17.29 3.02
CA GLU A 71 -21.94 18.46 3.32
C GLU A 71 -22.76 19.70 2.97
N MET A 72 -22.77 20.69 3.86
CA MET A 72 -23.44 21.98 3.67
C MET A 72 -22.41 23.08 3.85
N ILE A 73 -22.13 23.79 2.76
CA ILE A 73 -21.15 24.87 2.72
C ILE A 73 -21.90 26.18 2.70
N PRO A 74 -21.85 26.98 3.78
CA PRO A 74 -22.61 28.22 3.86
C PRO A 74 -22.11 29.23 2.83
N GLY A 75 -23.01 30.07 2.31
CA GLY A 75 -22.64 31.16 1.39
C GLY A 75 -22.18 32.45 2.08
N THR A 76 -22.19 32.48 3.41
CA THR A 76 -21.81 33.65 4.23
C THR A 76 -21.11 33.22 5.52
N GLY A 77 -20.42 34.16 6.17
CA GLY A 77 -19.66 33.93 7.39
C GLY A 77 -18.25 33.41 7.13
N ASP A 78 -17.60 32.85 8.16
CA ASP A 78 -16.16 32.58 8.12
C ASP A 78 -15.81 31.17 7.64
N LYS A 79 -16.80 30.31 7.35
CA LYS A 79 -16.58 28.91 6.98
C LYS A 79 -17.19 28.58 5.62
N THR A 80 -16.85 29.36 4.62
CA THR A 80 -17.45 29.32 3.28
C THR A 80 -16.76 28.34 2.33
N ALA A 81 -15.70 27.64 2.74
CA ALA A 81 -14.94 26.78 1.83
C ALA A 81 -15.27 25.28 1.93
N ALA A 82 -15.20 24.62 0.77
CA ALA A 82 -15.04 23.17 0.63
C ALA A 82 -13.57 22.81 0.39
N MET A 83 -13.12 21.70 0.98
CA MET A 83 -11.83 21.08 0.69
C MET A 83 -12.08 19.84 -0.17
N VAL A 84 -11.38 19.77 -1.30
CA VAL A 84 -11.46 18.69 -2.27
C VAL A 84 -10.12 17.94 -2.28
N MET A 85 -10.18 16.63 -2.04
CA MET A 85 -9.08 15.69 -2.32
C MET A 85 -9.10 15.32 -3.77
N VAL A 86 -7.95 15.45 -4.40
CA VAL A 86 -7.79 15.21 -5.83
C VAL A 86 -7.14 13.84 -6.02
N LYS A 87 -7.70 13.04 -6.93
CA LYS A 87 -7.15 11.72 -7.30
C LYS A 87 -5.83 11.85 -8.02
N GLY A 88 -5.02 10.80 -7.91
CA GLY A 88 -3.75 10.64 -8.63
C GLY A 88 -2.75 9.83 -7.82
N ASP A 89 -2.02 8.96 -8.51
CA ASP A 89 -1.02 8.07 -7.92
C ASP A 89 0.25 8.84 -7.54
N THR A 90 0.50 9.97 -8.22
CA THR A 90 1.65 10.86 -8.00
C THR A 90 1.22 12.28 -7.63
N LEU A 91 2.09 13.04 -6.96
CA LEU A 91 1.83 14.46 -6.66
C LEU A 91 1.62 15.30 -7.93
N THR A 92 2.39 15.03 -8.98
CA THR A 92 2.26 15.67 -10.29
C THR A 92 0.88 15.43 -10.89
N GLU A 93 0.40 14.19 -10.86
CA GLU A 93 -0.92 13.84 -11.36
C GLU A 93 -2.03 14.53 -10.56
N GLN A 94 -1.96 14.50 -9.23
CA GLN A 94 -2.93 15.19 -8.38
C GLN A 94 -2.95 16.70 -8.65
N PHE A 95 -1.80 17.33 -8.85
CA PHE A 95 -1.72 18.75 -9.17
C PHE A 95 -2.29 19.08 -10.55
N ASN A 96 -2.01 18.26 -11.56
CA ASN A 96 -2.59 18.40 -12.89
C ASN A 96 -4.11 18.20 -12.87
N ASN A 97 -4.61 17.25 -12.09
CA ASN A 97 -6.04 17.02 -11.92
C ASN A 97 -6.72 18.20 -11.21
N ALA A 98 -6.07 18.84 -10.23
CA ALA A 98 -6.58 20.04 -9.58
C ALA A 98 -6.70 21.21 -10.58
N LYS A 99 -5.68 21.39 -11.41
CA LYS A 99 -5.65 22.40 -12.49
C LYS A 99 -6.71 22.12 -13.56
N GLU A 100 -6.91 20.86 -13.92
CA GLU A 100 -7.96 20.45 -14.87
C GLU A 100 -9.35 20.74 -14.31
N LEU A 101 -9.61 20.43 -13.04
CA LEU A 101 -10.87 20.76 -12.36
C LEU A 101 -11.12 22.27 -12.38
N ASP A 102 -10.10 23.07 -12.05
CA ASP A 102 -10.16 24.53 -12.10
C ASP A 102 -10.53 25.04 -13.51
N ALA A 103 -9.82 24.57 -14.53
CA ALA A 103 -10.06 24.97 -15.91
C ALA A 103 -11.44 24.52 -16.44
N ARG A 104 -11.86 23.29 -16.13
CA ARG A 104 -13.10 22.68 -16.63
C ARG A 104 -14.34 23.35 -16.06
N TYR A 105 -14.31 23.74 -14.79
CA TYR A 105 -15.48 24.28 -14.09
C TYR A 105 -15.35 25.78 -13.75
N GLY A 106 -14.27 26.44 -14.19
CA GLY A 106 -14.03 27.87 -13.97
C GLY A 106 -13.95 28.23 -12.49
N LEU A 107 -13.27 27.40 -11.70
CA LEU A 107 -13.31 27.48 -10.23
C LEU A 107 -12.59 28.71 -9.69
N SER A 108 -11.52 29.17 -10.34
CA SER A 108 -10.81 30.40 -9.99
C SER A 108 -11.69 31.65 -9.98
N GLU A 109 -12.69 31.70 -10.86
CA GLU A 109 -13.64 32.83 -10.94
C GLU A 109 -14.88 32.57 -10.07
N ASN A 110 -15.38 31.34 -10.04
CA ASN A 110 -16.71 31.04 -9.49
C ASN A 110 -16.69 30.32 -8.14
N GLY A 111 -15.52 29.90 -7.65
CA GLY A 111 -15.36 29.09 -6.45
C GLY A 111 -16.19 27.80 -6.50
N LEU A 112 -16.86 27.48 -5.38
CA LEU A 112 -17.80 26.36 -5.27
C LEU A 112 -19.12 26.68 -6.00
N SER A 113 -19.11 26.51 -7.32
CA SER A 113 -20.26 26.79 -8.19
C SER A 113 -21.32 25.66 -8.19
N ASP A 114 -22.55 25.99 -8.58
CA ASP A 114 -23.62 24.98 -8.78
C ASP A 114 -23.25 23.95 -9.84
N THR A 115 -22.54 24.37 -10.89
CA THR A 115 -22.06 23.47 -11.95
C THR A 115 -21.12 22.41 -11.38
N PHE A 116 -20.15 22.81 -10.54
CA PHE A 116 -19.23 21.85 -9.93
C PHE A 116 -19.92 20.95 -8.90
N VAL A 117 -20.82 21.51 -8.08
CA VAL A 117 -21.64 20.73 -7.14
C VAL A 117 -22.47 19.67 -7.88
N GLN A 118 -23.08 20.03 -9.01
CA GLN A 118 -23.83 19.09 -9.83
C GLN A 118 -22.93 18.00 -10.42
N ALA A 119 -21.72 18.34 -10.86
CA ALA A 119 -20.74 17.38 -11.38
C ALA A 119 -20.24 16.39 -10.30
N LEU A 120 -20.09 16.84 -9.05
CA LEU A 120 -19.84 15.94 -7.91
C LEU A 120 -21.01 14.98 -7.68
N MET A 121 -22.24 15.50 -7.71
CA MET A 121 -23.45 14.70 -7.44
C MET A 121 -23.81 13.73 -8.57
N SER A 122 -23.51 14.07 -9.82
CA SER A 122 -23.79 13.22 -10.98
C SER A 122 -22.73 12.14 -11.21
N GLY A 123 -21.57 12.23 -10.54
CA GLY A 123 -20.45 11.33 -10.74
C GLY A 123 -19.41 11.84 -11.75
N GLU A 124 -19.69 12.91 -12.48
CA GLU A 124 -18.84 13.41 -13.57
C GLU A 124 -17.45 13.86 -13.09
N ALA A 125 -17.37 14.46 -11.91
CA ALA A 125 -16.10 14.90 -11.33
C ALA A 125 -15.31 13.79 -10.63
N LEU A 126 -15.89 12.58 -10.46
CA LEU A 126 -15.32 11.54 -9.60
C LEU A 126 -14.12 10.80 -10.20
N ASP A 127 -13.85 10.98 -11.49
CA ASP A 127 -12.59 10.53 -12.09
C ASP A 127 -11.39 11.34 -11.57
N LEU A 128 -11.63 12.56 -11.08
CA LEU A 128 -10.60 13.50 -10.61
C LEU A 128 -10.71 13.81 -9.12
N VAL A 129 -11.88 13.59 -8.50
CA VAL A 129 -12.15 13.88 -7.08
C VAL A 129 -12.23 12.59 -6.28
N ASP A 130 -11.47 12.53 -5.20
CA ASP A 130 -11.48 11.43 -4.24
C ASP A 130 -12.48 11.70 -3.11
N GLU A 131 -12.37 12.87 -2.50
CA GLU A 131 -13.28 13.33 -1.45
C GLU A 131 -13.55 14.83 -1.59
N ALA A 132 -14.68 15.26 -1.06
CA ALA A 132 -15.01 16.67 -0.90
C ALA A 132 -15.75 16.87 0.42
N TYR A 133 -15.34 17.83 1.23
CA TYR A 133 -15.93 18.06 2.55
C TYR A 133 -15.73 19.49 3.08
N GLY A 134 -16.53 19.87 4.09
CA GLY A 134 -16.43 21.15 4.77
C GLY A 134 -17.40 21.23 5.96
N PRO A 135 -17.89 22.41 6.35
CA PRO A 135 -17.43 23.76 5.96
C PRO A 135 -16.11 24.15 6.66
N ALA A 136 -15.26 24.94 5.99
CA ALA A 136 -13.98 25.42 6.51
C ALA A 136 -13.70 26.89 6.15
N PRO A 137 -12.82 27.60 6.87
CA PRO A 137 -12.38 28.95 6.48
C PRO A 137 -11.48 28.89 5.25
N PHE A 138 -11.80 29.66 4.19
CA PHE A 138 -11.04 29.68 2.94
C PHE A 138 -9.57 30.05 3.15
N ASP A 139 -9.30 31.28 3.61
CA ASP A 139 -7.94 31.78 3.83
C ASP A 139 -7.12 30.88 4.77
N GLY A 140 -7.78 30.34 5.80
CA GLY A 140 -7.17 29.45 6.78
C GLY A 140 -6.78 28.08 6.20
N GLN A 141 -7.40 27.63 5.11
CA GLN A 141 -7.01 26.41 4.40
C GLN A 141 -6.09 26.69 3.21
N ALA A 142 -6.36 27.75 2.45
CA ALA A 142 -5.52 28.19 1.33
C ALA A 142 -4.10 28.49 1.81
N SER A 143 -3.91 29.22 2.92
CA SER A 143 -2.59 29.52 3.49
C SER A 143 -1.76 28.30 3.93
N LYS A 144 -2.35 27.11 4.01
CA LYS A 144 -1.62 25.86 4.30
C LYS A 144 -1.01 25.21 3.06
N LEU A 145 -1.37 25.71 1.88
CA LEU A 145 -0.80 25.26 0.61
C LEU A 145 0.52 26.00 0.41
N VAL A 146 1.60 25.25 0.30
CA VAL A 146 2.98 25.78 0.28
C VAL A 146 3.76 25.18 -0.88
N ASP A 147 4.87 25.83 -1.23
CA ASP A 147 5.85 25.26 -2.15
C ASP A 147 6.40 23.96 -1.54
N VAL A 148 6.38 22.89 -2.32
CA VAL A 148 6.84 21.56 -1.92
C VAL A 148 7.80 21.04 -2.98
N ALA A 149 9.01 20.67 -2.55
CA ALA A 149 9.90 19.80 -3.29
C ALA A 149 9.89 18.43 -2.60
N TRP A 150 9.30 17.43 -3.24
CA TRP A 150 9.18 16.08 -2.69
C TRP A 150 10.06 15.10 -3.46
N GLU A 151 11.03 14.50 -2.78
CA GLU A 151 11.85 13.42 -3.31
C GLU A 151 11.20 12.06 -2.96
N ASP A 152 10.93 11.23 -3.97
CA ASP A 152 10.41 9.89 -3.76
C ASP A 152 11.52 8.88 -3.38
N ALA A 153 11.14 7.62 -3.17
CA ALA A 153 12.07 6.57 -2.75
C ALA A 153 13.15 6.25 -3.80
N ASP A 154 12.90 6.58 -5.07
CA ASP A 154 13.82 6.36 -6.19
C ASP A 154 14.73 7.59 -6.44
N GLY A 155 14.55 8.66 -5.65
CA GLY A 155 15.30 9.91 -5.77
C GLY A 155 14.72 10.90 -6.79
N ASN A 156 13.51 10.67 -7.31
CA ASN A 156 12.88 11.63 -8.22
C ASN A 156 12.26 12.77 -7.43
N VAL A 157 12.58 14.00 -7.83
CA VAL A 157 12.04 15.21 -7.20
C VAL A 157 10.82 15.72 -7.97
N THR A 158 9.72 15.94 -7.25
CA THR A 158 8.52 16.63 -7.74
C THR A 158 8.37 17.97 -7.05
N ASP A 159 8.32 19.04 -7.85
CA ASP A 159 8.08 20.40 -7.38
C ASP A 159 6.61 20.80 -7.60
N ILE A 160 5.93 21.16 -6.51
CA ILE A 160 4.57 21.70 -6.52
C ILE A 160 4.60 23.12 -6.00
N ASN A 161 4.16 24.08 -6.83
CA ASN A 161 3.94 25.47 -6.42
C ASN A 161 2.43 25.70 -6.34
N PRO A 162 1.89 26.14 -5.19
CA PRO A 162 0.46 26.34 -5.02
C PRO A 162 -0.02 27.54 -5.82
N VAL A 163 -1.25 27.44 -6.31
CA VAL A 163 -1.99 28.56 -6.91
C VAL A 163 -2.96 29.10 -5.86
N HIS A 164 -2.89 30.40 -5.61
CA HIS A 164 -3.78 31.11 -4.68
C HIS A 164 -4.59 32.14 -5.46
N GLY A 165 -5.89 31.90 -5.59
CA GLY A 165 -6.87 32.82 -6.16
C GLY A 165 -7.88 33.29 -5.10
N GLU A 166 -8.76 34.21 -5.48
CA GLU A 166 -9.75 34.80 -4.56
C GLU A 166 -10.84 33.81 -4.14
N ALA A 167 -11.24 32.89 -5.02
CA ALA A 167 -12.31 31.91 -4.77
C ALA A 167 -11.84 30.45 -4.87
N CYS A 168 -10.60 30.21 -5.31
CA CYS A 168 -10.03 28.88 -5.51
C CYS A 168 -8.54 28.93 -5.17
N ALA A 169 -8.07 27.93 -4.45
CA ALA A 169 -6.65 27.70 -4.26
C ALA A 169 -6.34 26.20 -4.37
N TYR A 170 -5.23 25.83 -5.01
CA TYR A 170 -4.82 24.42 -5.07
C TYR A 170 -3.31 24.26 -5.00
N GLY A 171 -2.87 23.16 -4.42
CA GLY A 171 -1.46 22.88 -4.19
C GLY A 171 -1.25 21.83 -3.12
N ALA A 172 0.01 21.54 -2.82
CA ALA A 172 0.38 20.59 -1.79
C ALA A 172 0.39 21.26 -0.41
N ARG A 173 0.05 20.48 0.62
CA ARG A 173 0.39 20.85 2.01
C ARG A 173 1.81 20.43 2.33
N ALA A 174 2.43 21.07 3.33
CA ALA A 174 3.72 20.62 3.83
C ALA A 174 3.65 19.14 4.26
N PRO A 175 4.71 18.34 4.02
CA PRO A 175 4.79 16.97 4.52
C PRO A 175 4.50 16.93 6.02
N ALA A 176 3.59 16.04 6.42
CA ALA A 176 3.32 15.80 7.84
C ALA A 176 4.32 14.78 8.36
N ASN A 177 5.02 15.11 9.44
CA ASN A 177 5.87 14.15 10.13
C ASN A 177 5.01 13.26 11.03
N GLU A 178 5.14 11.95 10.88
CA GLU A 178 4.35 10.96 11.59
C GLU A 178 5.24 9.93 12.27
N LYS A 179 4.80 9.43 13.43
CA LYS A 179 5.46 8.31 14.11
C LYS A 179 5.09 7.01 13.41
N ALA A 180 5.91 6.61 12.45
CA ALA A 180 5.75 5.38 11.68
C ALA A 180 6.95 4.45 11.88
N PHE A 181 6.71 3.14 11.92
CA PHE A 181 7.76 2.12 11.96
C PHE A 181 7.40 0.94 11.07
N ARG A 182 8.38 0.42 10.34
CA ARG A 182 8.24 -0.80 9.53
C ARG A 182 8.35 -2.03 10.44
N THR A 183 7.45 -2.99 10.29
CA THR A 183 7.53 -4.29 10.96
C THR A 183 7.94 -5.35 9.94
N GLU A 184 8.93 -6.18 10.29
CA GLU A 184 9.36 -7.33 9.49
C GLU A 184 9.01 -8.63 10.23
N PHE A 185 8.33 -9.54 9.54
CA PHE A 185 8.00 -10.85 10.08
C PHE A 185 9.05 -11.86 9.64
N VAL A 186 9.83 -12.37 10.59
CA VAL A 186 10.93 -13.28 10.31
C VAL A 186 10.44 -14.73 10.36
N ILE A 187 10.70 -15.49 9.29
CA ILE A 187 10.45 -16.94 9.21
C ILE A 187 11.80 -17.67 9.27
N TYR A 188 11.84 -18.74 10.07
CA TYR A 188 12.98 -19.65 10.16
C TYR A 188 12.59 -21.05 9.67
N VAL A 189 13.46 -21.69 8.90
CA VAL A 189 13.29 -23.06 8.39
C VAL A 189 14.32 -23.97 9.05
N GLN A 190 13.88 -25.10 9.60
CA GLN A 190 14.74 -26.08 10.26
C GLN A 190 14.62 -27.43 9.56
N GLY A 191 15.73 -28.00 9.11
CA GLY A 191 15.80 -29.36 8.61
C GLY A 191 16.19 -30.36 9.69
N THR A 192 16.25 -31.64 9.33
CA THR A 192 16.46 -32.75 10.28
C THR A 192 17.74 -32.57 11.10
N LYS A 193 17.58 -32.25 12.41
CA LYS A 193 18.67 -32.04 13.38
C LYS A 193 19.64 -30.90 13.02
N THR A 194 19.16 -29.87 12.33
CA THR A 194 19.93 -28.67 11.97
C THR A 194 19.58 -27.48 12.87
N THR A 195 20.43 -26.45 12.86
CA THR A 195 20.05 -25.12 13.41
C THR A 195 19.05 -24.46 12.44
N PRO A 196 17.98 -23.82 12.93
CA PRO A 196 17.07 -23.09 12.05
C PRO A 196 17.77 -21.94 11.32
N GLU A 197 17.53 -21.81 10.02
CA GLU A 197 18.07 -20.74 9.17
C GLU A 197 16.97 -19.72 8.87
N LYS A 198 17.32 -18.43 8.86
CA LYS A 198 16.40 -17.32 8.55
C LYS A 198 16.20 -17.23 7.04
N ILE A 199 14.95 -17.10 6.60
CA ILE A 199 14.62 -16.85 5.19
C ILE A 199 15.20 -15.50 4.72
N GLU A 200 15.78 -15.49 3.52
CA GLU A 200 16.25 -14.29 2.81
C GLU A 200 15.27 -13.92 1.68
N ASN A 201 15.54 -12.84 0.93
CA ASN A 201 14.62 -12.31 -0.08
C ASN A 201 14.22 -13.34 -1.16
N GLU A 202 15.07 -14.31 -1.45
CA GLU A 202 14.84 -15.38 -2.44
C GLU A 202 14.31 -16.68 -1.81
N GLY A 203 13.94 -16.66 -0.53
CA GLY A 203 13.44 -17.83 0.17
C GLY A 203 14.54 -18.62 0.88
N MET A 204 14.55 -19.93 0.65
CA MET A 204 15.42 -20.90 1.31
C MET A 204 15.65 -22.09 0.40
N VAL A 205 16.91 -22.48 0.17
CA VAL A 205 17.22 -23.75 -0.47
C VAL A 205 17.12 -24.86 0.57
N ILE A 206 16.41 -25.95 0.25
CA ILE A 206 16.34 -27.14 1.10
C ILE A 206 17.03 -28.28 0.38
N ALA A 207 18.26 -28.61 0.81
CA ALA A 207 18.97 -29.77 0.32
C ALA A 207 18.38 -31.04 0.97
N VAL A 208 18.03 -32.03 0.15
CA VAL A 208 17.59 -33.35 0.59
C VAL A 208 18.75 -34.35 0.40
N SER A 209 18.96 -35.24 1.37
CA SER A 209 19.99 -36.28 1.30
C SER A 209 19.46 -37.57 1.89
N GLU A 210 19.83 -38.69 1.29
CA GLU A 210 19.44 -40.03 1.74
C GLU A 210 20.67 -40.78 2.28
N ASP A 211 20.55 -41.36 3.47
CA ASP A 211 21.59 -42.22 4.04
C ASP A 211 21.71 -43.51 3.22
N TRP A 212 22.92 -43.81 2.74
CA TRP A 212 23.17 -44.92 1.83
C TRP A 212 22.98 -46.32 2.46
N GLN A 213 23.05 -46.45 3.78
CA GLN A 213 22.85 -47.74 4.47
C GLN A 213 21.40 -47.94 4.87
N THR A 214 20.78 -46.89 5.40
CA THR A 214 19.46 -46.98 6.02
C THR A 214 18.33 -46.50 5.11
N GLY A 215 18.64 -45.83 3.99
CA GLY A 215 17.67 -45.17 3.13
C GLY A 215 16.94 -44.02 3.82
N ALA A 216 17.53 -43.46 4.88
CA ALA A 216 16.86 -42.45 5.70
C ALA A 216 17.09 -41.07 5.10
N GLU A 217 16.00 -40.37 4.77
CA GLU A 217 16.07 -39.00 4.26
C GLU A 217 16.33 -37.99 5.39
N SER A 218 17.09 -36.96 5.04
CA SER A 218 17.38 -35.81 5.89
C SER A 218 17.38 -34.54 5.04
N THR A 219 17.01 -33.43 5.67
CA THR A 219 16.96 -32.12 5.03
C THR A 219 17.91 -31.14 5.69
N ARG A 220 18.49 -30.25 4.88
CA ARG A 220 19.34 -29.16 5.35
C ARG A 220 18.92 -27.85 4.66
N PRO A 221 18.37 -26.88 5.40
CA PRO A 221 18.12 -25.54 4.91
C PRO A 221 19.45 -24.83 4.66
N ILE A 222 19.52 -24.05 3.58
CA ILE A 222 20.69 -23.28 3.16
C ILE A 222 20.15 -21.94 2.64
N VAL A 223 20.62 -20.83 3.22
CA VAL A 223 20.21 -19.51 2.77
C VAL A 223 20.67 -19.24 1.33
N PRO A 224 19.87 -18.55 0.49
CA PRO A 224 20.19 -18.18 -0.89
C PRO A 224 21.63 -17.71 -1.10
N SER A 225 22.08 -16.72 -0.32
CA SER A 225 23.43 -16.15 -0.44
C SER A 225 24.58 -17.15 -0.25
N VAL A 226 24.35 -18.23 0.50
CA VAL A 226 25.32 -19.33 0.66
C VAL A 226 25.13 -20.39 -0.42
N ALA A 227 23.88 -20.67 -0.79
CA ALA A 227 23.52 -21.64 -1.80
C ALA A 227 24.05 -21.25 -3.19
N GLU A 228 23.90 -19.98 -3.60
CA GLU A 228 24.46 -19.45 -4.86
C GLU A 228 25.94 -19.77 -5.01
N GLY A 229 26.74 -19.49 -3.97
CA GLY A 229 28.17 -19.76 -3.99
C GLY A 229 28.51 -21.26 -4.01
N PHE A 230 27.68 -22.10 -3.40
CA PHE A 230 27.90 -23.55 -3.32
C PHE A 230 27.47 -24.28 -4.60
N TYR A 231 26.33 -23.90 -5.17
CA TYR A 231 25.72 -24.56 -6.33
C TYR A 231 26.09 -23.89 -7.67
N GLY A 232 26.63 -22.67 -7.65
CA GLY A 232 27.11 -21.98 -8.84
C GLY A 232 26.03 -21.83 -9.91
N GLN A 233 26.38 -22.12 -11.17
CA GLN A 233 25.45 -22.01 -12.30
C GLN A 233 24.18 -22.85 -12.16
N GLY A 234 24.20 -23.92 -11.35
CA GLY A 234 23.04 -24.79 -11.15
C GLY A 234 22.03 -24.26 -10.13
N TYR A 235 22.31 -23.12 -9.47
CA TYR A 235 21.36 -22.49 -8.54
C TYR A 235 20.11 -21.98 -9.26
N ASP A 236 20.29 -21.29 -10.40
CA ASP A 236 19.17 -20.73 -11.18
C ASP A 236 18.30 -21.80 -11.84
N ASP A 237 18.84 -23.01 -12.03
CA ASP A 237 18.13 -24.16 -12.62
C ASP A 237 17.39 -25.02 -11.57
N MET A 238 17.45 -24.65 -10.29
CA MET A 238 16.80 -25.43 -9.22
C MET A 238 15.27 -25.40 -9.34
N PRO A 239 14.58 -26.52 -9.04
CA PRO A 239 13.14 -26.51 -8.88
C PRO A 239 12.69 -25.49 -7.82
N VAL A 240 11.67 -24.70 -8.15
CA VAL A 240 11.09 -23.71 -7.26
C VAL A 240 9.83 -24.29 -6.62
N VAL A 241 9.81 -24.31 -5.29
CA VAL A 241 8.65 -24.75 -4.51
C VAL A 241 8.05 -23.53 -3.83
N GLU A 242 6.84 -23.17 -4.20
CA GLU A 242 6.11 -22.13 -3.48
C GLU A 242 5.45 -22.73 -2.25
N VAL A 243 5.61 -22.04 -1.12
CA VAL A 243 5.08 -22.47 0.17
C VAL A 243 4.19 -21.36 0.70
N HIS A 244 2.95 -21.70 1.03
CA HIS A 244 2.04 -20.79 1.71
C HIS A 244 2.62 -20.39 3.07
N PRO A 245 2.36 -19.18 3.59
CA PRO A 245 2.80 -18.77 4.93
C PRO A 245 2.46 -19.76 6.05
N ASP A 246 1.40 -20.56 5.88
CA ASP A 246 0.99 -21.63 6.82
C ASP A 246 1.91 -22.86 6.83
N GLY A 247 2.90 -22.93 5.93
CA GLY A 247 3.89 -24.00 5.86
C GLY A 247 3.51 -25.18 4.96
N TYR A 248 2.50 -25.05 4.10
CA TYR A 248 2.14 -26.07 3.11
C TYR A 248 2.56 -25.65 1.69
N VAL A 249 2.89 -26.62 0.84
CA VAL A 249 3.29 -26.39 -0.56
C VAL A 249 2.08 -25.99 -1.39
N THR A 250 2.22 -24.94 -2.19
CA THR A 250 1.18 -24.44 -3.11
C THR A 250 1.46 -24.78 -4.56
N SER A 251 2.73 -24.74 -4.96
CA SER A 251 3.14 -25.12 -6.31
C SER A 251 4.56 -25.67 -6.33
N ILE A 252 4.87 -26.45 -7.36
CA ILE A 252 6.21 -26.95 -7.65
C ILE A 252 6.49 -26.70 -9.14
N ASP A 253 7.45 -25.84 -9.45
CA ASP A 253 8.02 -25.68 -10.79
C ASP A 253 9.33 -26.49 -10.87
N LEU A 254 9.41 -27.44 -11.80
CA LEU A 254 10.58 -28.28 -11.96
C LEU A 254 11.67 -27.65 -12.86
N GLY A 255 11.48 -26.42 -13.33
CA GLY A 255 12.44 -25.70 -14.20
C GLY A 255 12.54 -26.28 -15.63
N ASN A 256 11.73 -27.30 -15.95
CA ASN A 256 11.73 -28.00 -17.23
C ASN A 256 10.43 -27.77 -18.04
N GLY A 257 9.64 -26.77 -17.64
CA GLY A 257 8.30 -26.50 -18.20
C GLY A 257 7.16 -27.30 -17.56
N THR A 258 7.46 -28.16 -16.58
CA THR A 258 6.44 -28.84 -15.77
C THR A 258 6.18 -28.05 -14.49
N VAL A 259 4.94 -27.59 -14.33
CA VAL A 259 4.46 -26.92 -13.12
C VAL A 259 3.30 -27.73 -12.53
N ILE A 260 3.40 -28.04 -11.23
CA ILE A 260 2.36 -28.69 -10.44
C ILE A 260 1.72 -27.63 -9.55
N ASP A 261 0.53 -27.16 -9.90
CA ASP A 261 -0.27 -26.27 -9.05
C ASP A 261 -1.22 -27.08 -8.15
N LEU A 262 -1.05 -26.96 -6.84
CA LEU A 262 -1.83 -27.68 -5.83
C LEU A 262 -3.06 -26.88 -5.36
N ASN A 263 -3.22 -25.64 -5.81
CA ASN A 263 -4.38 -24.80 -5.55
C ASN A 263 -5.37 -24.76 -6.72
N ALA A 264 -5.01 -25.34 -7.88
CA ALA A 264 -5.91 -25.44 -9.01
C ALA A 264 -7.17 -26.25 -8.60
N PRO A 265 -8.40 -25.74 -8.86
CA PRO A 265 -9.60 -26.53 -8.65
C PRO A 265 -9.48 -27.83 -9.47
N GLU A 266 -9.69 -28.99 -8.83
CA GLU A 266 -9.58 -30.31 -9.47
C GLU A 266 -10.46 -30.35 -10.74
N GLY A 267 -9.87 -30.04 -11.90
CA GLY A 267 -10.69 -29.72 -13.06
C GLY A 267 -9.98 -29.18 -14.29
N PHE A 268 -8.68 -29.41 -14.49
CA PHE A 268 -8.08 -29.27 -15.82
C PHE A 268 -7.09 -30.42 -16.08
N LYS A 269 -7.63 -31.55 -16.55
CA LYS A 269 -6.83 -32.53 -17.30
C LYS A 269 -6.49 -31.91 -18.66
N GLY A 270 -5.34 -31.26 -18.74
CA GLY A 270 -4.75 -30.81 -19.99
C GLY A 270 -4.10 -31.98 -20.74
N ASP A 271 -4.91 -32.92 -21.24
CA ASP A 271 -4.46 -33.78 -22.32
C ASP A 271 -4.62 -33.03 -23.64
N LYS A 272 -3.49 -32.83 -24.33
CA LYS A 272 -3.27 -32.75 -25.78
C LYS A 272 -2.48 -31.52 -26.23
N PHE A 273 -1.16 -31.65 -26.22
CA PHE A 273 -0.34 -31.22 -27.36
C PHE A 273 0.64 -32.34 -27.73
N GLY A 274 0.12 -33.34 -28.46
CA GLY A 274 0.92 -34.21 -29.30
C GLY A 274 0.83 -33.70 -30.74
N LEU A 275 1.87 -32.98 -31.18
CA LEU A 275 2.16 -32.78 -32.60
C LEU A 275 2.80 -34.06 -33.14
N GLY A 276 2.26 -34.60 -34.25
CA GLY A 276 2.91 -35.69 -34.97
C GLY A 276 1.97 -36.40 -35.94
N SER A 277 1.97 -35.92 -37.19
CA SER A 277 1.55 -36.55 -38.47
C SER A 277 0.27 -37.39 -38.51
#